data_AF-A0A0C4YF48-F1
#
_entry.id   AF-A0A0C4YF48-F1
#
_cell.length_a   1.000
_cell.length_b   1.000
_cell.length_c   1.000
_cell.angle_alpha   90.00
_cell.angle_beta   90.00
_cell.angle_gamma   90.00
#
_symmetry.space_group_name_H-M   'P 1'
#
loop_
_entity.id
_entity.type
_entity.pdbx_description
1 polymer ?
#
loop_
_entity_poly.entity_id
_entity_poly.type
_entity_poly.pdbx_seq_one_letter_code
_entity_poly.pdbx_strand_id
1 'polypeptide(L)'
;MTCGWLTQQQLADMAKLSRQSLNGIEHGTVNATLETLGRLMDVLGLALDVYDPEADRRAGGTPTRALWMAVKGANVSYTGELTPDQLEWALATGEVPAEFRPQLAQVLDEAPLQLVTKVVADVAAKQHRKPADIWKNLRRLAQSLTATRGGLWA
;
A
#
# COMPACT_ATOMS: atom_id res chain seq x y z
N MET A 1 -22.89 -4.01 -18.84
CA MET A 1 -23.13 -3.28 -20.10
C MET A 1 -22.17 -3.85 -21.14
N THR A 2 -22.62 -4.82 -21.93
CA THR A 2 -21.86 -5.27 -23.11
C THR A 2 -22.25 -4.33 -24.24
N CYS A 3 -21.28 -3.68 -24.87
CA CYS A 3 -21.54 -2.97 -26.11
C CYS A 3 -22.04 -4.02 -27.11
N GLY A 4 -23.30 -3.93 -27.55
CA GLY A 4 -23.98 -4.99 -28.33
C GLY A 4 -23.34 -5.36 -29.67
N TRP A 5 -22.21 -4.75 -30.04
CA TRP A 5 -21.43 -5.00 -31.23
C TRP A 5 -20.21 -5.91 -31.02
N LEU A 6 -19.83 -6.24 -29.77
CA LEU A 6 -18.64 -7.01 -29.46
C LEU A 6 -18.98 -8.27 -28.65
N THR A 7 -18.63 -9.45 -29.18
CA THR A 7 -18.74 -10.71 -28.41
C THR A 7 -17.66 -10.78 -27.33
N GLN A 8 -17.91 -11.56 -26.28
CA GLN A 8 -16.94 -11.81 -25.21
C GLN A 8 -15.61 -12.37 -25.74
N GLN A 9 -15.65 -13.22 -26.78
CA GLN A 9 -14.44 -13.76 -27.40
C GLN A 9 -13.64 -12.66 -28.11
N GLN A 10 -14.31 -11.80 -28.88
CA GLN A 10 -13.64 -10.69 -29.57
C GLN A 10 -13.03 -9.69 -28.60
N LEU A 11 -13.72 -9.38 -27.49
CA LEU A 11 -13.18 -8.53 -26.42
C LEU A 11 -11.93 -9.15 -25.80
N ALA A 12 -11.98 -10.46 -25.51
CA ALA A 12 -10.84 -11.17 -24.95
C ALA A 12 -9.63 -11.13 -25.89
N ASP A 13 -9.84 -11.40 -27.18
CA ASP A 13 -8.77 -11.39 -28.20
C ASP A 13 -8.14 -10.00 -28.33
N MET A 14 -8.96 -8.95 -28.38
CA MET A 14 -8.49 -7.55 -28.46
C MET A 14 -7.72 -7.12 -27.21
N ALA A 15 -8.17 -7.55 -26.02
CA ALA A 15 -7.51 -7.24 -24.75
C ALA A 15 -6.32 -8.17 -24.43
N LYS A 16 -6.02 -9.14 -25.31
CA LYS A 16 -5.00 -10.19 -25.12
C LYS A 16 -5.23 -11.02 -23.85
N LEU A 17 -6.48 -11.36 -23.57
CA LEU A 17 -6.91 -12.19 -22.45
C LEU A 17 -7.47 -13.52 -22.94
N SER A 18 -7.44 -14.53 -22.09
CA SER A 18 -8.24 -15.73 -22.35
C SER A 18 -9.72 -15.41 -22.12
N ARG A 19 -10.61 -16.07 -22.87
CA ARG A 19 -12.06 -15.98 -22.63
C ARG A 19 -12.43 -16.35 -21.20
N GLN A 20 -11.75 -17.33 -20.61
CA GLN A 20 -11.96 -17.75 -19.22
C GLN A 20 -11.59 -16.62 -18.24
N SER A 21 -10.47 -15.94 -18.46
CA SER A 21 -10.04 -14.81 -17.63
C SER A 21 -11.05 -13.66 -17.74
N LEU A 22 -11.48 -13.29 -18.94
CA LEU A 22 -12.47 -12.24 -19.14
C LEU A 22 -13.80 -12.59 -18.46
N ASN A 23 -14.28 -13.83 -18.64
CA ASN A 23 -15.49 -14.31 -17.98
C ASN A 23 -15.36 -14.27 -16.44
N GLY A 24 -14.19 -14.63 -15.92
CA GLY A 24 -13.92 -14.53 -14.49
C GLY A 24 -13.93 -13.10 -13.98
N ILE A 25 -13.41 -12.15 -14.75
CA ILE A 25 -13.40 -10.72 -14.39
C ILE A 25 -14.83 -10.17 -14.35
N GLU A 26 -15.65 -10.49 -15.36
CA GLU A 26 -17.05 -10.05 -15.43
C GLU A 26 -17.90 -10.56 -14.25
N HIS A 27 -17.58 -11.73 -13.71
CA HIS A 27 -18.28 -12.33 -12.57
C HIS A 27 -17.56 -12.11 -11.22
N GLY A 28 -16.43 -11.40 -11.21
CA GLY A 28 -15.64 -11.16 -9.99
C GLY A 28 -15.02 -12.41 -9.37
N THR A 29 -14.76 -13.46 -10.15
CA THR A 29 -14.22 -14.74 -9.66
C THR A 29 -12.71 -14.88 -9.85
N VAL A 30 -12.06 -13.93 -10.52
CA VAL A 30 -10.59 -13.88 -10.68
C VAL A 30 -10.06 -12.48 -10.36
N ASN A 31 -8.84 -12.43 -9.83
CA ASN A 31 -8.13 -11.17 -9.61
C ASN A 31 -7.58 -10.65 -10.95
N ALA A 32 -7.91 -9.40 -11.28
CA ALA A 32 -7.32 -8.69 -12.41
C ALA A 32 -6.21 -7.75 -11.92
N THR A 33 -5.09 -7.73 -12.64
CA THR A 33 -4.06 -6.71 -12.43
C THR A 33 -4.52 -5.38 -13.02
N LEU A 34 -3.93 -4.26 -12.54
CA LEU A 34 -4.19 -2.93 -13.10
C LEU A 34 -3.88 -2.86 -14.61
N GLU A 35 -2.84 -3.56 -15.06
CA GLU A 35 -2.49 -3.70 -16.48
C GLU A 35 -3.60 -4.41 -17.26
N THR A 36 -4.13 -5.51 -16.72
CA THR A 36 -5.23 -6.27 -17.33
C THR A 36 -6.50 -5.43 -17.44
N LEU A 37 -6.83 -4.67 -16.39
CA LEU A 37 -7.93 -3.72 -16.42
C LEU A 37 -7.68 -2.61 -17.45
N GLY A 38 -6.47 -2.05 -17.49
CA GLY A 38 -6.04 -1.04 -18.46
C GLY A 38 -6.30 -1.47 -19.90
N ARG A 39 -5.83 -2.66 -20.29
CA ARG A 39 -6.07 -3.21 -21.64
C ARG A 39 -7.56 -3.35 -21.98
N LEU A 40 -8.38 -3.76 -21.01
CA LEU A 40 -9.83 -3.88 -21.22
C LEU A 40 -10.49 -2.52 -21.44
N MET A 41 -10.10 -1.52 -20.65
CA MET A 41 -10.63 -0.16 -20.78
C MET A 41 -10.21 0.49 -22.10
N ASP A 42 -8.95 0.33 -22.52
CA ASP A 42 -8.46 0.82 -23.81
C ASP A 42 -9.29 0.29 -24.99
N VAL A 43 -9.60 -1.01 -25.00
CA VAL A 43 -10.42 -1.64 -26.05
C VAL A 43 -11.86 -1.11 -26.04
N LEU A 44 -12.39 -0.81 -24.86
CA LEU A 44 -13.74 -0.29 -24.69
C LEU A 44 -13.83 1.23 -24.89
N GLY A 45 -12.70 1.92 -25.11
CA GLY A 45 -12.64 3.38 -25.18
C GLY A 45 -12.99 4.05 -23.84
N LEU A 46 -12.76 3.35 -22.73
CA LEU A 46 -12.96 3.85 -21.37
C LEU A 46 -11.61 4.29 -20.78
N ALA A 47 -11.65 5.27 -19.88
CA ALA A 47 -10.49 5.66 -19.10
C ALA A 47 -10.63 5.12 -17.67
N LEU A 48 -9.52 4.64 -17.10
CA LEU A 48 -9.43 4.41 -15.67
C LEU A 48 -9.02 5.72 -15.00
N ASP A 49 -9.88 6.23 -14.13
CA ASP A 49 -9.47 7.25 -13.18
C ASP A 49 -9.21 6.59 -11.82
N VAL A 50 -8.02 6.84 -11.26
CA VAL A 50 -7.64 6.32 -9.95
C VAL A 50 -7.83 7.45 -8.95
N TYR A 51 -8.96 7.41 -8.26
CA TYR A 51 -9.24 8.34 -7.17
C TYR A 51 -8.41 7.99 -5.94
N ASP A 52 -7.45 8.85 -5.58
CA ASP A 52 -6.75 8.79 -4.31
C ASP A 52 -7.38 9.79 -3.31
N PRO A 53 -8.30 9.34 -2.44
CA PRO A 53 -8.93 10.20 -1.43
C PRO A 53 -7.93 10.81 -0.43
N GLU A 54 -6.70 10.28 -0.34
CA GLU A 54 -5.63 10.87 0.48
C GLU A 54 -4.92 12.00 -0.26
N ALA A 55 -4.77 11.91 -1.59
CA ALA A 55 -4.20 12.99 -2.41
C ALA A 55 -5.04 14.26 -2.32
N ASP A 56 -6.37 14.12 -2.38
CA ASP A 56 -7.31 15.24 -2.19
C ASP A 56 -7.22 15.86 -0.80
N ARG A 57 -7.11 15.04 0.26
CA ARG A 57 -6.95 15.55 1.63
C ARG A 57 -5.63 16.26 1.85
N ARG A 58 -4.56 15.81 1.19
CA ARG A 58 -3.25 16.49 1.18
C ARG A 58 -3.31 17.81 0.44
N ALA A 59 -3.97 17.84 -0.73
CA ALA A 59 -4.21 19.08 -1.50
C ALA A 59 -5.06 20.08 -0.71
N GLY A 60 -6.00 19.60 0.10
CA GLY A 60 -6.79 20.39 1.05
C GLY A 60 -6.00 20.87 2.29
N GLY A 61 -4.69 20.65 2.35
CA GLY A 61 -3.80 21.20 3.37
C GLY A 61 -3.91 20.55 4.75
N THR A 62 -4.61 19.42 4.89
CA THR A 62 -4.70 18.72 6.19
C THR A 62 -3.48 17.81 6.35
N PRO A 63 -2.56 18.08 7.30
CA PRO A 63 -1.41 17.22 7.52
C PRO A 63 -1.88 15.87 8.06
N THR A 64 -1.45 14.79 7.44
CA THR A 64 -1.67 13.44 7.94
C THR A 64 -0.89 13.24 9.23
N ARG A 65 -1.58 12.85 10.32
CA ARG A 65 -0.95 12.51 11.61
C ARG A 65 -0.55 11.03 11.68
N ALA A 66 -0.28 10.40 10.53
CA ALA A 66 -0.13 8.95 10.44
C ALA A 66 1.05 8.42 11.28
N LEU A 67 2.21 9.09 11.21
CA LEU A 67 3.38 8.76 12.04
C LEU A 67 3.05 8.86 13.53
N TRP A 68 2.38 9.93 13.95
CA TRP A 68 1.96 10.12 15.35
C TRP A 68 0.98 9.04 15.81
N MET A 69 -0.01 8.72 14.99
CA MET A 69 -0.99 7.67 15.29
C MET A 69 -0.33 6.30 15.42
N ALA A 70 0.64 5.99 14.56
CA ALA A 70 1.37 4.72 14.59
C ALA A 70 2.18 4.57 15.89
N VAL A 71 2.96 5.60 16.27
CA VAL A 71 3.77 5.52 17.50
C VAL A 71 2.92 5.53 18.77
N LYS A 72 1.80 6.26 18.79
CA LYS A 72 0.90 6.28 19.96
C LYS A 72 0.32 4.91 20.30
N GLY A 73 0.01 4.09 19.30
CA GLY A 73 -0.46 2.71 19.53
C GLY A 73 0.62 1.77 20.07
N ALA A 74 1.90 2.08 19.85
CA ALA A 74 3.03 1.23 20.26
C ALA A 74 3.65 1.61 21.61
N ASN A 75 3.51 2.87 22.05
CA ASN A 75 4.13 3.38 23.28
C ASN A 75 3.38 3.04 24.59
N VAL A 76 2.66 1.91 24.65
CA VAL A 76 1.77 1.58 25.77
C VAL A 76 2.44 0.81 26.92
N SER A 77 3.68 0.31 26.77
CA SER A 77 4.28 -0.57 27.81
C SER A 77 5.82 -0.56 27.94
N TYR A 78 6.57 0.15 27.11
CA TYR A 78 8.04 0.11 27.12
C TYR A 78 8.65 1.39 27.72
N THR A 79 9.82 1.24 28.37
CA THR A 79 10.64 2.37 28.84
C THR A 79 11.28 3.07 27.65
N GLY A 80 10.90 4.33 27.40
CA GLY A 80 11.33 5.11 26.25
C GLY A 80 10.21 5.26 25.21
N GLU A 81 9.98 6.51 24.77
CA GLU A 81 8.92 6.85 23.82
C GLU A 81 9.50 6.87 22.39
N LEU A 82 9.02 5.97 21.52
CA LEU A 82 9.31 6.07 20.09
C LEU A 82 8.59 7.30 19.54
N THR A 83 9.34 8.25 19.00
CA THR A 83 8.78 9.50 18.45
C THR A 83 8.42 9.36 16.97
N PRO A 84 7.53 10.22 16.43
CA PRO A 84 7.21 10.25 15.00
C PRO A 84 8.44 10.42 14.11
N ASP A 85 9.40 11.26 14.53
CA ASP A 85 10.63 11.54 13.78
C ASP A 85 11.58 10.34 13.77
N GLN A 86 11.65 9.60 14.89
CA GLN A 86 12.41 8.34 14.95
C GLN A 86 11.78 7.25 14.10
N LEU A 87 10.45 7.15 14.06
CA LEU A 87 9.75 6.22 13.17
C LEU A 87 9.99 6.58 11.69
N GLU A 88 9.92 7.88 11.36
CA GLU A 88 10.24 8.38 10.03
C GLU A 88 11.67 8.03 9.63
N TRP A 89 12.64 8.36 10.48
CA TRP A 89 14.05 8.06 10.27
C TRP A 89 14.26 6.56 10.06
N ALA A 90 13.66 5.72 10.92
CA ALA A 90 13.80 4.28 10.83
C ALA A 90 13.27 3.73 9.51
N LEU A 91 12.11 4.18 9.04
CA LEU A 91 11.56 3.76 7.75
C LEU A 91 12.35 4.32 6.56
N ALA A 92 12.92 5.52 6.71
CA ALA A 92 13.75 6.15 5.68
C ALA A 92 15.10 5.45 5.50
N THR A 93 15.76 5.03 6.59
CA THR A 93 17.07 4.36 6.57
C THR A 93 16.97 2.84 6.50
N GLY A 94 15.91 2.27 7.06
CA GLY A 94 15.78 0.84 7.32
C GLY A 94 16.57 0.38 8.54
N GLU A 95 16.89 1.28 9.46
CA GLU A 95 17.63 1.03 10.69
C GLU A 95 16.83 1.47 11.91
N VAL A 96 17.06 0.88 13.08
CA VAL A 96 16.41 1.28 14.33
C VAL A 96 17.36 1.11 15.51
N PRO A 97 17.50 2.11 16.41
CA PRO A 97 18.24 1.94 17.64
C PRO A 97 17.71 0.77 18.48
N ALA A 98 18.58 0.09 19.22
CA ALA A 98 18.24 -1.14 19.93
C ALA A 98 17.11 -0.93 20.96
N GLU A 99 17.08 0.23 21.59
CA GLU A 99 16.11 0.65 22.59
C GLU A 99 14.68 0.81 22.04
N PHE A 100 14.51 0.99 20.72
CA PHE A 100 13.20 1.21 20.08
C PHE A 100 12.71 0.01 19.26
N ARG A 101 13.48 -1.08 19.22
CA ARG A 101 13.12 -2.31 18.50
C ARG A 101 11.75 -2.88 18.92
N PRO A 102 11.41 -2.98 20.23
CA PRO A 102 10.12 -3.52 20.66
C PRO A 102 8.93 -2.67 20.19
N GLN A 103 9.04 -1.34 20.29
CA GLN A 103 8.00 -0.41 19.87
C GLN A 103 7.82 -0.47 18.35
N LEU A 104 8.90 -0.50 17.58
CA LEU A 104 8.81 -0.61 16.12
C LEU A 104 8.23 -1.96 15.68
N ALA A 105 8.61 -3.07 16.32
CA ALA A 105 7.99 -4.37 16.06
C ALA A 105 6.48 -4.33 16.32
N GLN A 106 6.06 -3.73 17.44
CA GLN A 106 4.64 -3.57 17.77
C GLN A 106 3.88 -2.70 16.76
N VAL A 107 4.48 -1.62 16.23
CA VAL A 107 3.87 -0.87 15.12
C VAL A 107 3.64 -1.78 13.91
N LEU A 108 4.65 -2.59 13.54
CA LEU A 108 4.60 -3.43 12.34
C LEU A 108 3.66 -4.63 12.50
N ASP A 109 3.46 -5.14 13.71
CA ASP A 109 2.51 -6.23 13.98
C ASP A 109 1.09 -5.71 14.15
N GLU A 110 0.87 -4.65 14.93
CA GLU A 110 -0.47 -4.27 15.41
C GLU A 110 -1.11 -3.07 14.68
N ALA A 111 -0.32 -2.14 14.09
CA ALA A 111 -0.90 -0.93 13.50
C ALA A 111 -1.74 -1.26 12.25
N PRO A 112 -3.02 -0.85 12.14
CA PRO A 112 -3.87 -1.20 10.99
C PRO A 112 -3.16 -1.01 9.65
N LEU A 113 -3.30 -1.94 8.70
CA LEU A 113 -2.53 -1.89 7.43
C LEU A 113 -2.74 -0.57 6.67
N GLN A 114 -3.96 -0.02 6.72
CA GLN A 114 -4.29 1.30 6.17
C GLN A 114 -3.54 2.46 6.83
N LEU A 115 -3.14 2.32 8.10
CA LEU A 115 -2.28 3.28 8.76
C LEU A 115 -0.83 3.12 8.30
N VAL A 116 -0.36 1.88 8.12
CA VAL A 116 0.99 1.60 7.61
C VAL A 116 1.18 2.14 6.20
N THR A 117 0.20 1.97 5.31
CA THR A 117 0.25 2.52 3.94
C THR A 117 0.35 4.05 3.95
N LYS A 118 -0.38 4.72 4.85
CA LYS A 118 -0.29 6.18 5.04
C LYS A 118 1.07 6.61 5.57
N VAL A 119 1.59 5.93 6.59
CA VAL A 119 2.94 6.19 7.11
C VAL A 119 3.98 6.06 6.01
N VAL A 120 3.92 5.01 5.20
CA VAL A 120 4.85 4.81 4.08
C VAL A 120 4.76 5.95 3.07
N ALA A 121 3.55 6.35 2.68
CA ALA A 121 3.35 7.44 1.75
C ALA A 121 3.84 8.79 2.31
N ASP A 122 3.63 9.03 3.60
CA ASP A 122 4.07 10.25 4.28
C ASP A 122 5.59 10.33 4.39
N VAL A 123 6.27 9.24 4.78
CA VAL A 123 7.73 9.17 4.83
C VAL A 123 8.32 9.34 3.43
N ALA A 124 7.73 8.70 2.41
CA ALA A 124 8.17 8.84 1.03
C ALA A 124 8.09 10.29 0.55
N ALA A 125 6.98 10.98 0.86
CA ALA A 125 6.79 12.39 0.52
C ALA A 125 7.80 13.31 1.22
N LYS A 126 7.97 13.17 2.54
CA LYS A 126 8.91 13.98 3.33
C LYS A 126 10.37 13.78 2.94
N GLN A 127 10.74 12.55 2.57
CA GLN A 127 12.11 12.20 2.20
C GLN A 127 12.38 12.34 0.70
N HIS A 128 11.39 12.77 -0.10
CA HIS A 128 11.48 12.87 -1.56
C HIS A 128 11.89 11.57 -2.24
N ARG A 129 11.37 10.43 -1.75
CA ARG A 129 11.66 9.08 -2.26
C ARG A 129 10.42 8.41 -2.81
N LYS A 130 10.59 7.33 -3.57
CA LYS A 130 9.47 6.53 -4.04
C LYS A 130 8.92 5.68 -2.88
N PRO A 131 7.58 5.50 -2.75
CA PRO A 131 7.01 4.63 -1.72
C PRO A 131 7.55 3.21 -1.74
N ALA A 132 7.88 2.68 -2.92
CA ALA A 132 8.49 1.36 -3.08
C ALA A 132 9.81 1.20 -2.30
N ASP A 133 10.60 2.28 -2.21
CA ASP A 133 11.87 2.25 -1.48
C ASP A 133 11.64 2.20 0.04
N ILE A 134 10.62 2.90 0.53
CA ILE A 134 10.22 2.88 1.94
C ILE A 134 9.63 1.51 2.30
N TRP A 135 8.80 0.92 1.43
CA TRP A 135 8.32 -0.46 1.61
C TRP A 135 9.45 -1.48 1.70
N LYS A 136 10.50 -1.31 0.89
CA LYS A 136 11.69 -2.19 0.95
C LYS A 136 12.39 -2.10 2.31
N ASN A 137 12.56 -0.89 2.85
CA ASN A 137 13.14 -0.68 4.17
C ASN A 137 12.25 -1.23 5.28
N LEU A 138 10.93 -1.00 5.20
CA LEU A 138 9.95 -1.53 6.13
C LEU A 138 10.00 -3.06 6.18
N ARG A 139 10.06 -3.73 5.03
CA ARG A 139 10.18 -5.20 4.97
C ARG A 139 11.48 -5.68 5.61
N ARG A 140 12.61 -5.02 5.34
CA ARG A 140 13.89 -5.35 5.98
C ARG A 140 13.82 -5.22 7.49
N LEU A 141 13.22 -4.13 7.98
CA LEU A 141 13.01 -3.91 9.42
C LEU A 141 12.13 -5.00 10.01
N ALA A 142 10.97 -5.29 9.41
CA ALA A 142 10.06 -6.33 9.86
C ALA A 142 10.76 -7.70 9.98
N GLN A 143 11.56 -8.07 8.97
CA GLN A 143 12.36 -9.31 8.99
C GLN A 143 13.41 -9.30 10.10
N SER A 144 14.14 -8.18 10.28
CA SER A 144 15.17 -8.07 11.32
C SER A 144 14.63 -8.06 12.75
N LEU A 145 13.36 -7.67 12.90
CA LEU A 145 12.66 -7.59 14.17
C LEU A 145 11.76 -8.80 14.43
N THR A 146 11.71 -9.75 13.49
CA THR A 146 10.81 -10.92 13.54
C THR A 146 9.34 -10.52 13.70
N ALA A 147 8.96 -9.34 13.18
CA ALA A 147 7.56 -8.94 13.08
C ALA A 147 6.89 -9.86 12.05
N THR A 148 5.78 -10.50 12.42
CA THR A 148 5.21 -11.57 11.63
C THR A 148 3.96 -11.16 10.87
N ARG A 149 3.12 -10.23 11.37
CA ARG A 149 1.79 -9.87 10.83
C ARG A 149 1.20 -10.92 9.88
N GLY A 150 0.87 -12.11 10.40
CA GLY A 150 0.25 -13.18 9.61
C GLY A 150 0.99 -13.59 8.32
N GLY A 151 2.31 -13.42 8.26
CA GLY A 151 3.15 -13.69 7.09
C GLY A 151 3.25 -12.55 6.06
N LEU A 152 2.63 -11.39 6.30
CA LEU A 152 2.61 -10.27 5.34
C LEU A 152 4.01 -9.73 5.01
N TRP A 153 4.94 -9.84 5.96
CA TRP A 153 6.29 -9.31 5.84
C TRP A 153 7.32 -10.32 5.31
N ALA A 154 6.91 -11.58 5.15
CA ALA A 154 7.76 -12.68 4.67
C ALA A 154 8.24 -12.45 3.22
#